data_AF-A0A8D8GFS2-F1
#
_entry.id   AF-A0A8D8GFS2-F1
#
_cell.length_a   1.000
_cell.length_b   1.000
_cell.length_c   1.000
_cell.angle_alpha   90.00
_cell.angle_beta   90.00
_cell.angle_gamma   90.00
#
_symmetry.space_group_name_H-M   'P 1'
#
loop_
_entity.id
_entity.type
_entity.pdbx_description
1 polymer ?
#
loop_
_entity_poly.entity_id
_entity_poly.type
_entity_poly.pdbx_seq_one_letter_code
_entity_poly.pdbx_strand_id
1 'polypeptide(L)'
;PYVKAVKEMADLILRRLFSALREFRWLFPFLKMAKQQKRLLNVLHSFTDLVIVTRKNQLENESAQQITQKKLEESDIYGKRKLTLLDLLLNVSIDGHPLSNPDIREEVDTFMAAGHDTTTSALSFGAYHIARNPAVQQKL
;
A
#
# COMPACT_ATOMS: atom_id res chain seq x y z
N PRO A 1 -5.31 -13.31 0.22
CA PRO A 1 -3.90 -13.77 0.21
C PRO A 1 -2.93 -12.70 0.74
N TYR A 2 -3.00 -11.46 0.23
CA TYR A 2 -2.15 -10.33 0.66
C TYR A 2 -2.29 -9.99 2.15
N VAL A 3 -3.50 -9.70 2.64
CA VAL A 3 -3.73 -9.34 4.06
C VAL A 3 -3.21 -10.41 5.03
N LYS A 4 -3.37 -11.69 4.68
CA LYS A 4 -2.81 -12.80 5.47
C LYS A 4 -1.29 -12.75 5.47
N ALA A 5 -0.67 -12.49 4.32
CA ALA A 5 0.78 -12.34 4.22
C ALA A 5 1.31 -11.13 5.01
N VAL A 6 0.58 -10.00 5.04
CA VAL A 6 0.91 -8.83 5.88
C VAL A 6 0.93 -9.22 7.35
N LYS A 7 -0.13 -9.88 7.84
CA LYS A 7 -0.21 -10.33 9.24
C LYS A 7 0.89 -11.32 9.61
N GLU A 8 1.16 -12.31 8.75
CA GLU A 8 2.25 -13.27 8.98
C GLU A 8 3.63 -12.60 8.94
N MET A 9 3.83 -11.61 8.06
CA MET A 9 5.05 -10.82 8.02
C MET A 9 5.23 -10.00 9.31
N ALA A 10 4.16 -9.35 9.78
CA ALA A 10 4.18 -8.59 11.02
C ALA A 10 4.52 -9.47 12.24
N ASP A 11 3.93 -10.67 12.34
CA ASP A 11 4.27 -11.64 13.40
C ASP A 11 5.75 -12.06 13.32
N LEU A 12 6.26 -12.35 12.12
CA LEU A 12 7.68 -12.67 11.93
C LEU A 12 8.60 -11.51 12.33
N ILE A 13 8.25 -10.27 11.97
CA ILE A 13 9.01 -9.07 12.32
C ILE A 13 9.01 -8.90 13.84
N LEU A 14 7.85 -8.98 14.49
CA LEU A 14 7.74 -8.86 15.96
C LEU A 14 8.54 -9.95 16.67
N ARG A 15 8.41 -11.22 16.25
CA ARG A 15 9.22 -12.32 16.81
C ARG A 15 10.72 -12.08 16.63
N ARG A 16 11.12 -11.53 15.48
CA ARG A 16 12.53 -11.21 15.21
C ARG A 16 13.02 -10.03 16.06
N LEU A 17 12.17 -9.02 16.27
CA LEU A 17 12.49 -7.87 17.12
C LEU A 17 12.76 -8.30 18.57
N PHE A 18 11.99 -9.26 19.09
CA PHE A 18 12.12 -9.76 20.46
C PHE A 18 13.01 -11.01 20.62
N SER A 19 13.61 -11.52 19.54
CA SER A 19 14.48 -12.72 19.62
C SER A 19 15.91 -12.35 20.00
N ALA A 20 16.51 -13.10 20.94
CA ALA A 20 17.93 -13.03 21.25
C ALA A 20 18.84 -13.38 20.06
N LEU A 21 18.31 -14.11 19.06
CA LEU A 21 19.03 -14.45 17.82
C LEU A 21 19.18 -13.26 16.85
N ARG A 22 18.63 -12.09 17.19
CA ARG A 22 18.76 -10.85 16.40
C ARG A 22 20.21 -10.40 16.21
N GLU A 23 21.05 -10.56 17.24
CA GLU A 23 22.47 -10.18 17.18
C GLU A 23 23.27 -11.07 16.22
N PHE A 24 22.86 -12.32 16.07
CA PHE A 24 23.53 -13.29 15.21
C PHE A 24 22.97 -13.25 13.77
N ARG A 25 23.24 -12.15 13.07
CA ARG A 25 22.79 -11.92 11.67
C ARG A 25 23.11 -13.07 10.71
N TRP A 26 24.22 -13.77 10.92
CA TRP A 26 24.69 -14.85 10.06
C TRP A 26 23.92 -16.17 10.22
N LEU A 27 23.24 -16.38 11.35
CA LEU A 27 22.39 -17.56 11.56
C LEU A 27 21.07 -17.45 10.79
N PHE A 28 20.61 -16.23 10.55
CA PHE A 28 19.29 -15.96 9.98
C PHE A 28 19.01 -16.65 8.64
N PRO A 29 19.92 -16.64 7.64
CA PRO A 29 19.67 -17.30 6.34
C PRO A 29 19.46 -18.82 6.44
N PHE A 30 19.98 -19.46 7.48
CA PHE A 30 19.86 -20.90 7.70
C PHE A 30 18.57 -21.29 8.44
N LEU A 31 17.86 -20.31 9.01
CA LEU A 31 16.59 -20.58 9.68
C LEU A 31 15.47 -20.81 8.65
N LYS A 32 14.59 -21.76 8.95
CA LYS A 32 13.32 -21.97 8.20
C LYS A 32 12.51 -20.67 8.08
N MET A 33 12.66 -19.76 9.04
CA MET A 33 12.06 -18.43 9.06
C MET A 33 12.48 -17.55 7.88
N ALA A 34 13.73 -17.61 7.42
CA ALA A 34 14.17 -16.82 6.27
C ALA A 34 13.48 -17.26 4.97
N LYS A 35 13.26 -18.56 4.80
CA LYS A 35 12.49 -19.11 3.67
C LYS A 35 11.03 -18.68 3.73
N GLN A 36 10.43 -18.64 4.93
CA GLN A 36 9.07 -18.14 5.12
C GLN A 36 8.98 -16.64 4.82
N GLN A 37 9.88 -15.83 5.36
CA GLN A 37 9.94 -14.39 5.07
C GLN A 37 10.07 -14.13 3.57
N LYS A 38 10.96 -14.84 2.86
CA LYS A 38 11.11 -14.68 1.40
C LYS A 38 9.81 -15.00 0.64
N ARG A 39 9.11 -16.07 1.02
CA ARG A 39 7.82 -16.43 0.42
C ARG A 39 6.76 -15.34 0.65
N LEU A 40 6.69 -14.82 1.87
CA LEU A 40 5.73 -13.77 2.22
C LEU A 40 6.05 -12.46 1.51
N LEU A 41 7.33 -12.05 1.45
CA LEU A 41 7.78 -10.88 0.68
C LEU A 41 7.40 -11.01 -0.79
N ASN A 42 7.57 -12.17 -1.41
CA ASN A 42 7.17 -12.36 -2.80
C ASN A 42 5.67 -12.13 -3.01
N VAL A 43 4.82 -12.59 -2.08
CA VAL A 43 3.37 -12.34 -2.15
C VAL A 43 3.06 -10.85 -1.99
N LEU A 44 3.70 -10.18 -1.02
CA LEU A 44 3.50 -8.75 -0.77
C LEU A 44 3.90 -7.92 -2.00
N HIS A 45 5.15 -8.08 -2.48
CA HIS A 45 5.66 -7.34 -3.62
C HIS A 45 4.87 -7.64 -4.90
N SER A 46 4.51 -8.90 -5.16
CA SER A 46 3.72 -9.23 -6.36
C SER A 46 2.39 -8.50 -6.42
N PHE A 47 1.79 -8.22 -5.26
CA PHE A 47 0.54 -7.50 -5.18
C PHE A 47 0.74 -6.00 -5.34
N THR A 48 1.76 -5.41 -4.70
CA THR A 48 2.02 -3.98 -4.82
C THR A 48 2.58 -3.59 -6.19
N ASP A 49 3.41 -4.44 -6.79
CA ASP A 49 3.83 -4.31 -8.20
C ASP A 49 2.61 -4.31 -9.13
N LEU A 50 1.64 -5.22 -8.92
CA LEU A 50 0.41 -5.26 -9.70
C LEU A 50 -0.38 -3.95 -9.55
N VAL A 51 -0.51 -3.40 -8.34
CA VAL A 51 -1.20 -2.13 -8.09
C VAL A 51 -0.52 -0.97 -8.83
N ILE A 52 0.82 -0.89 -8.75
CA ILE A 52 1.61 0.15 -9.41
C ILE A 52 1.45 0.05 -10.93
N VAL A 53 1.61 -1.14 -11.51
CA VAL A 53 1.46 -1.37 -12.95
C VAL A 53 0.04 -1.04 -13.42
N THR A 54 -0.97 -1.49 -12.68
CA THR A 54 -2.37 -1.21 -13.00
C THR A 54 -2.63 0.29 -13.03
N ARG A 55 -2.09 1.04 -12.06
CA ARG A 55 -2.28 2.49 -12.00
C ARG A 55 -1.52 3.22 -13.11
N LYS A 56 -0.30 2.79 -13.44
CA LYS A 56 0.46 3.34 -14.59
C LYS A 56 -0.32 3.18 -15.89
N ASN A 57 -0.85 1.99 -16.15
CA ASN A 57 -1.66 1.72 -17.34
C ASN A 57 -2.94 2.58 -17.38
N GLN A 58 -3.57 2.82 -16.23
CA GLN A 58 -4.72 3.72 -16.14
C GLN A 58 -4.35 5.17 -16.50
N LEU A 59 -3.23 5.68 -15.99
CA LEU A 59 -2.75 7.03 -16.30
C LEU A 59 -2.42 7.19 -17.79
N GLU A 60 -1.79 6.18 -18.40
CA GLU A 60 -1.51 6.16 -19.84
C GLU A 60 -2.81 6.23 -20.65
N ASN A 61 -3.80 5.40 -20.32
CA ASN A 61 -5.10 5.40 -20.99
C ASN A 61 -5.85 6.72 -20.83
N GLU A 62 -5.84 7.31 -19.63
CA GLU A 62 -6.47 8.62 -19.36
C GLU A 62 -5.77 9.74 -20.11
N SER A 63 -4.43 9.72 -20.22
CA SER A 63 -3.68 10.70 -21.01
C SER A 63 -3.97 10.58 -22.52
N ALA A 64 -4.09 9.35 -23.05
CA ALA A 64 -4.49 9.10 -24.42
C ALA A 64 -5.92 9.57 -24.73
N GLN A 65 -6.85 9.38 -23.77
CA GLN A 65 -8.22 9.88 -23.86
C GLN A 65 -8.26 11.41 -23.78
N GLN A 66 -7.49 12.04 -22.88
CA GLN A 66 -7.40 13.49 -22.78
C GLN A 66 -6.77 14.14 -24.03
N ILE A 67 -5.80 13.51 -24.69
CA ILE A 67 -5.25 13.99 -25.97
C ILE A 67 -6.29 13.89 -27.07
N THR A 68 -7.08 12.81 -27.09
CA THR A 68 -8.18 12.63 -28.05
C THR A 68 -9.30 13.65 -27.81
N GLN A 69 -9.61 13.95 -26.55
CA GLN A 69 -10.68 14.87 -26.15
C GLN A 69 -10.26 16.36 -26.24
N LYS A 70 -8.98 16.71 -26.00
CA LYS A 70 -8.43 18.06 -26.27
C LYS A 70 -8.41 18.43 -27.75
N LYS A 71 -8.39 17.46 -28.67
CA LYS A 71 -8.59 17.73 -30.10
C LYS A 71 -10.06 18.06 -30.45
N LEU A 72 -11.00 17.79 -29.55
CA LEU A 72 -12.44 18.01 -29.72
C LEU A 72 -12.99 19.18 -28.90
N GLU A 73 -12.37 19.52 -27.77
CA GLU A 73 -12.89 20.50 -26.82
C GLU A 73 -11.79 21.50 -26.41
N GLU A 74 -11.66 22.58 -27.18
CA GLU A 74 -10.77 23.73 -26.86
C GLU A 74 -11.40 24.69 -25.81
N SER A 75 -12.43 24.24 -25.09
CA SER A 75 -13.17 25.04 -24.12
C SER A 75 -13.48 24.22 -22.87
N ASP A 76 -12.55 24.17 -21.91
CA ASP A 76 -12.86 24.31 -20.48
C ASP A 76 -11.60 24.11 -19.64
N ILE A 77 -10.99 25.23 -19.28
CA ILE A 77 -9.84 25.32 -18.39
C ILE A 77 -10.36 25.35 -16.94
N TYR A 78 -11.01 24.31 -16.42
CA TYR A 78 -11.27 24.22 -14.98
C TYR A 78 -11.49 22.77 -14.50
N GLY A 79 -10.46 22.20 -13.89
CA GLY A 79 -10.56 20.90 -13.21
C GLY A 79 -9.20 20.41 -12.72
N LYS A 80 -8.64 21.03 -11.67
CA LYS A 80 -7.44 20.48 -11.01
C LYS A 80 -7.77 19.10 -10.46
N ARG A 81 -7.39 18.05 -11.20
CA ARG A 81 -7.53 16.66 -10.79
C ARG A 81 -6.90 16.47 -9.41
N LYS A 82 -7.66 15.97 -8.44
CA LYS A 82 -7.11 15.57 -7.14
C LYS A 82 -6.24 14.32 -7.37
N LEU A 83 -4.93 14.48 -7.26
CA LEU A 83 -3.99 13.37 -7.35
C LEU A 83 -4.12 12.49 -6.11
N THR A 84 -4.18 11.17 -6.31
CA THR A 84 -4.06 10.21 -5.21
C THR A 84 -2.60 10.14 -4.75
N LEU A 85 -2.34 9.53 -3.58
CA LEU A 85 -0.98 9.31 -3.10
C LEU A 85 -0.11 8.57 -4.14
N LEU A 86 -0.64 7.51 -4.75
CA LEU A 86 0.09 6.76 -5.77
C LEU A 86 0.33 7.61 -7.02
N ASP A 87 -0.63 8.47 -7.41
CA ASP A 87 -0.41 9.41 -8.51
C ASP A 87 0.71 10.41 -8.19
N LEU A 88 0.80 10.87 -6.94
CA LEU A 88 1.90 11.74 -6.51
C LEU A 88 3.25 11.01 -6.61
N LEU A 89 3.35 9.79 -6.09
CA LEU A 89 4.58 8.99 -6.17
C LEU A 89 5.01 8.68 -7.62
N LEU A 90 4.04 8.51 -8.52
CA LEU A 90 4.31 8.26 -9.94
C LEU A 90 4.74 9.51 -10.72
N ASN A 91 4.39 10.71 -10.23
CA ASN A 91 4.68 11.98 -10.91
C ASN A 91 5.78 12.81 -10.24
N VAL A 92 6.20 12.46 -9.02
CA VAL A 92 7.24 13.19 -8.29
C VAL A 92 8.62 12.88 -8.87
N SER A 93 9.47 13.90 -8.91
CA SER A 93 10.88 13.78 -9.23
C SER A 93 11.72 14.39 -8.11
N ILE A 94 12.88 13.78 -7.84
CA ILE A 94 13.89 14.24 -6.89
C ILE A 94 15.14 14.57 -7.72
N ASP A 95 15.62 15.80 -7.63
CA ASP A 95 16.77 16.29 -8.42
C ASP A 95 16.61 16.11 -9.94
N GLY A 96 15.37 16.18 -10.44
CA GLY A 96 15.02 15.99 -11.85
C GLY A 96 14.90 14.52 -12.28
N HIS A 97 15.08 13.57 -11.36
CA HIS A 97 14.94 12.14 -11.63
C HIS A 97 13.63 11.58 -11.04
N PRO A 98 12.85 10.79 -11.79
CA PRO A 98 11.67 10.12 -11.25
C PRO A 98 12.07 9.08 -10.20
N LEU A 99 11.17 8.79 -9.25
CA LEU A 99 11.38 7.71 -8.30
C LEU A 99 11.54 6.36 -9.01
N SER A 100 12.41 5.51 -8.47
CA SER A 100 12.57 4.15 -9.00
C SER A 100 11.36 3.28 -8.63
N ASN A 101 11.08 2.23 -9.41
CA ASN A 101 10.00 1.30 -9.09
C ASN A 101 10.15 0.68 -7.69
N PRO A 102 11.36 0.29 -7.22
CA PRO A 102 11.58 -0.13 -5.85
C PRO A 102 11.17 0.92 -4.81
N ASP A 103 11.57 2.19 -4.96
CA ASP A 103 11.26 3.24 -3.98
C ASP A 103 9.75 3.48 -3.89
N ILE A 104 9.08 3.55 -5.04
CA ILE A 104 7.61 3.68 -5.10
C ILE A 104 6.94 2.49 -4.41
N ARG A 105 7.43 1.28 -4.67
CA ARG A 105 6.89 0.06 -4.03
C ARG A 105 7.07 0.08 -2.53
N GLU A 106 8.21 0.53 -2.00
CA GLU A 106 8.45 0.59 -0.55
C GLU A 106 7.48 1.53 0.16
N GLU A 107 7.21 2.70 -0.42
CA GLU A 107 6.20 3.61 0.10
C GLU A 107 4.80 3.00 0.00
N VAL A 108 4.43 2.44 -1.16
CA VAL A 108 3.14 1.80 -1.38
C VAL A 108 2.92 0.62 -0.41
N ASP A 109 3.91 -0.24 -0.21
CA ASP A 109 3.89 -1.35 0.75
C ASP A 109 3.59 -0.84 2.17
N THR A 110 4.25 0.25 2.58
CA THR A 110 4.08 0.87 3.90
C THR A 110 2.66 1.42 4.08
N PHE A 111 2.19 2.22 3.12
CA PHE A 111 0.87 2.84 3.20
C PHE A 111 -0.26 1.81 3.15
N MET A 112 -0.15 0.79 2.29
CA MET A 112 -1.18 -0.24 2.15
C MET A 112 -1.27 -1.13 3.39
N ALA A 113 -0.14 -1.54 3.97
CA ALA A 113 -0.13 -2.33 5.19
C ALA A 113 -0.66 -1.52 6.40
N ALA A 114 -0.09 -0.34 6.64
CA ALA A 114 -0.45 0.49 7.79
C ALA A 114 -1.90 0.98 7.70
N GLY A 115 -2.32 1.44 6.52
CA GLY A 115 -3.65 1.98 6.29
C GLY A 115 -4.74 0.94 6.47
N HIS A 116 -4.57 -0.27 5.94
CA HIS A 116 -5.59 -1.32 6.04
C HIS A 116 -5.75 -1.87 7.46
N ASP A 117 -4.65 -2.29 8.11
CA ASP A 117 -4.74 -3.03 9.37
C ASP A 117 -5.20 -2.14 10.54
N THR A 118 -4.76 -0.88 10.57
CA THR A 118 -5.15 0.07 11.63
C THR A 118 -6.60 0.51 11.50
N THR A 119 -7.04 0.88 10.29
CA THR A 119 -8.43 1.32 10.05
C THR A 119 -9.42 0.17 10.22
N THR A 120 -9.09 -1.05 9.77
CA THR A 120 -9.93 -2.23 10.00
C THR A 120 -10.14 -2.47 11.49
N SER A 121 -9.06 -2.35 12.29
CA SER A 121 -9.14 -2.50 13.75
C SER A 121 -10.01 -1.41 14.37
N ALA A 122 -9.76 -0.14 14.02
CA ALA A 122 -10.52 1.00 14.54
C ALA A 122 -12.02 0.89 14.22
N LEU A 123 -12.36 0.55 12.98
CA LEU A 123 -13.75 0.35 12.55
C LEU A 123 -14.39 -0.84 13.26
N SER A 124 -13.68 -1.96 13.40
CA SER A 124 -14.21 -3.16 14.08
C SER A 124 -14.54 -2.89 15.54
N PHE A 125 -13.63 -2.25 16.28
CA PHE A 125 -13.87 -1.88 17.67
C PHE A 125 -14.94 -0.78 17.78
N GLY A 126 -14.90 0.22 16.90
CA GLY A 126 -15.92 1.27 16.84
C GLY A 126 -17.32 0.69 16.65
N ALA A 127 -17.49 -0.15 15.63
CA ALA A 127 -18.75 -0.84 15.36
C ALA A 127 -19.19 -1.74 16.52
N TYR A 128 -18.27 -2.48 17.14
CA TYR A 128 -18.54 -3.31 18.31
C TYR A 128 -19.09 -2.47 19.49
N HIS A 129 -18.47 -1.33 19.78
CA HIS A 129 -18.93 -0.45 20.85
C HIS A 129 -20.25 0.24 20.52
N ILE A 130 -20.48 0.63 19.27
CA ILE A 130 -21.76 1.19 18.83
C ILE A 130 -22.89 0.18 19.03
N ALA A 131 -22.70 -1.06 18.54
CA ALA A 131 -23.72 -2.12 18.63
C ALA A 131 -24.09 -2.50 20.08
N ARG A 132 -23.18 -2.29 21.05
CA ARG A 132 -23.42 -2.56 22.46
C ARG A 132 -24.06 -1.40 23.23
N ASN A 133 -24.24 -0.25 22.60
CA ASN A 133 -24.81 0.94 23.23
C ASN A 133 -26.01 1.45 22.40
N PRO A 134 -27.23 0.92 22.63
CA PRO A 134 -28.42 1.27 21.84
C PRO A 134 -28.69 2.78 21.77
N ALA A 135 -28.43 3.51 22.86
CA ALA A 135 -28.60 4.97 22.90
C ALA A 135 -27.60 5.73 22.01
N VAL A 136 -26.40 5.18 21.76
CA VAL A 136 -25.42 5.74 20.83
C VAL A 136 -25.77 5.31 19.40
N GLN A 137 -26.11 4.03 19.21
CA GLN A 137 -26.51 3.49 17.92
C GLN A 137 -27.74 4.20 17.33
N GLN A 138 -28.73 4.57 18.15
CA GLN A 138 -29.94 5.27 17.70
C GLN A 138 -29.69 6.76 17.33
N LYS A 139 -28.56 7.33 17.76
CA LYS A 139 -28.19 8.72 17.44
C LYS A 139 -27.41 8.86 16.12
N LEU A 140 -26.84 7.77 15.63
CA LEU A 140 -26.10 7.69 14.36
C LEU A 140 -27.06 7.35 13.22
#